data_AF-A0A850G881-F1
#
_entry.id   AF-A0A850G881-F1
#
_cell.length_a   1.000
_cell.length_b   1.000
_cell.length_c   1.000
_cell.angle_alpha   90.00
_cell.angle_beta   90.00
_cell.angle_gamma   90.00
#
_symmetry.space_group_name_H-M   'P 1'
#
loop_
_entity.id
_entity.type
_entity.pdbx_description
1 polymer ?
#
loop_
_entity_poly.entity_id
_entity_poly.type
_entity_poly.pdbx_seq_one_letter_code
_entity_poly.pdbx_strand_id
1 'polypeptide(L)'
;MKDRVEIRHWGWAALALSLALAGCGAGSGPARAEAGEATKQAPAAGGDGRAEDGQAGGEQAAAGEGEDEAADPLSGEAAHTIPFSDRTSMGYLLLLPGSERPEAPTRAFLKGLVEQSFPDRRRDGEIDLLLQLIDTEPHTTDFATLGIEALEGVPGGEGEGEGEGEGEGEQAQGEQAEARPGPDQDTPAALSPDEAIAKRERERSFDLLGLHIEVVHLGLGQDAVIPSAAYEDPVLTRSLTDEERASLPGRGWALLLRADYRNRHAVRGLRLHQTLVRIVAEHEGALIHDPDTLETMDAEAFTARRLRAAQLNVGDQLAVVPFSDPQREGGVRLTTRGMRRFGVVDLELDGLDADPAQLQRASDLLAGLAAVLVAEAEVDESGFAVEVPGILELDRADIEGAYSARSLELPPCEGCSGSAEVHLVERPAQPHDPRGHVVARVVAPRSLSDAQGYDHVAWVGRTLAAIYGP
;
A
#
# COMPACT_ATOMS: atom_id res chain seq x y z
N MET A 1 27.06 -22.43 48.75
CA MET A 1 26.25 -23.51 49.37
C MET A 1 24.83 -22.99 49.55
N LYS A 2 23.91 -23.48 48.71
CA LYS A 2 22.43 -23.40 48.77
C LYS A 2 21.84 -21.98 48.60
N ASP A 3 21.46 -21.57 47.40
CA ASP A 3 20.25 -21.92 46.63
C ASP A 3 18.94 -21.84 47.43
N ARG A 4 18.10 -20.86 47.07
CA ARG A 4 16.67 -21.07 46.86
C ARG A 4 16.09 -20.00 45.95
N VAL A 5 15.79 -20.45 44.75
CA VAL A 5 15.01 -19.80 43.69
C VAL A 5 13.53 -19.92 44.06
N GLU A 6 12.78 -18.82 44.02
CA GLU A 6 11.31 -18.82 44.03
C GLU A 6 10.81 -18.68 42.58
N ILE A 7 10.35 -19.79 42.01
CA ILE A 7 9.58 -19.83 40.76
C ILE A 7 8.10 -19.64 41.13
N ARG A 8 7.48 -18.55 40.68
CA ARG A 8 6.03 -18.36 40.75
C ARG A 8 5.38 -18.92 39.48
N HIS A 9 4.61 -19.99 39.67
CA HIS A 9 3.69 -20.55 38.69
C HIS A 9 2.54 -19.58 38.38
N TRP A 10 2.32 -19.28 37.10
CA TRP A 10 1.04 -18.76 36.60
C TRP A 10 0.41 -19.83 35.71
N GLY A 11 -0.78 -20.24 36.11
CA GLY A 11 -1.55 -21.33 35.53
C GLY A 11 -2.21 -20.94 34.21
N TRP A 12 -2.15 -21.86 33.27
CA TRP A 12 -2.86 -21.83 32.00
C TRP A 12 -4.30 -22.30 32.23
N ALA A 13 -5.28 -21.48 31.85
CA ALA A 13 -6.67 -21.90 31.73
C ALA A 13 -6.97 -22.15 30.24
N ALA A 14 -7.10 -23.43 29.90
CA ALA A 14 -7.57 -23.90 28.61
C ALA A 14 -9.08 -23.72 28.49
N LEU A 15 -9.56 -23.21 27.35
CA LEU A 15 -10.95 -23.39 26.93
C LEU A 15 -10.95 -24.16 25.61
N ALA A 16 -11.49 -25.38 25.67
CA ALA A 16 -11.70 -26.26 24.55
C ALA A 16 -13.00 -25.87 23.81
N LEU A 17 -12.97 -25.87 22.49
CA LEU A 17 -14.17 -25.94 21.67
C LEU A 17 -14.01 -27.09 20.67
N SER A 18 -14.86 -28.12 20.83
CA SER A 18 -14.92 -29.28 19.95
C SER A 18 -15.91 -29.07 18.81
N LEU A 19 -15.50 -29.56 17.63
CA LEU A 19 -16.26 -29.80 16.40
C LEU A 19 -17.53 -30.65 16.58
N ALA A 20 -18.52 -30.44 15.69
CA ALA A 20 -19.09 -31.43 14.74
C ALA A 20 -20.35 -30.83 14.06
N LEU A 21 -20.34 -30.55 12.74
CA LEU A 21 -20.69 -31.40 11.58
C LEU A 21 -22.18 -31.38 11.15
N ALA A 22 -22.32 -31.01 9.87
CA ALA A 22 -23.21 -31.55 8.83
C ALA A 22 -24.75 -31.39 8.93
N GLY A 23 -25.32 -30.81 7.87
CA GLY A 23 -26.73 -30.91 7.52
C GLY A 23 -27.02 -30.45 6.09
N CYS A 24 -27.17 -31.42 5.18
CA CYS A 24 -27.57 -31.26 3.78
C CYS A 24 -28.88 -30.48 3.59
N GLY A 25 -29.01 -29.80 2.45
CA GLY A 25 -30.28 -29.25 1.98
C GLY A 25 -30.27 -28.93 0.50
N ALA A 26 -30.50 -29.94 -0.34
CA ALA A 26 -30.86 -29.78 -1.74
C ALA A 26 -32.23 -29.10 -1.88
N GLY A 27 -32.38 -28.21 -2.84
CA GLY A 27 -33.66 -27.55 -3.13
C GLY A 27 -33.65 -26.77 -4.45
N SER A 28 -33.85 -27.49 -5.55
CA SER A 28 -34.71 -27.13 -6.70
C SER A 28 -34.82 -25.67 -7.15
N GLY A 29 -34.37 -25.41 -8.39
CA GLY A 29 -34.80 -24.24 -9.18
C GLY A 29 -36.30 -24.21 -9.48
N PRO A 30 -36.77 -23.15 -10.16
CA PRO A 30 -37.04 -23.36 -11.59
C PRO A 30 -36.60 -22.21 -12.50
N ALA A 31 -36.38 -22.60 -13.75
CA ALA A 31 -36.25 -21.78 -14.93
C ALA A 31 -37.48 -20.90 -15.19
N ARG A 32 -37.25 -19.70 -15.78
CA ARG A 32 -38.25 -18.92 -16.53
C ARG A 32 -37.50 -17.96 -17.46
N ALA A 33 -37.28 -18.32 -18.72
CA ALA A 33 -38.18 -18.16 -19.88
C ALA A 33 -37.79 -16.92 -20.71
N GLU A 34 -37.20 -17.20 -21.86
CA GLU A 34 -37.13 -16.30 -23.01
C GLU A 34 -38.54 -15.96 -23.52
N ALA A 35 -38.70 -14.73 -24.03
CA ALA A 35 -39.38 -14.35 -25.28
C ALA A 35 -40.04 -12.96 -25.17
N GLY A 36 -39.78 -12.08 -26.15
CA GLY A 36 -40.60 -10.89 -26.33
C GLY A 36 -40.02 -9.77 -27.20
N GLU A 37 -39.65 -10.06 -28.44
CA GLU A 37 -39.39 -9.06 -29.48
C GLU A 37 -40.72 -8.55 -30.09
N ALA A 38 -40.95 -7.23 -30.14
CA ALA A 38 -41.89 -6.58 -31.09
C ALA A 38 -41.76 -5.04 -31.13
N THR A 39 -40.94 -4.55 -32.07
CA THR A 39 -41.31 -3.74 -33.26
C THR A 39 -42.20 -2.47 -33.15
N LYS A 40 -41.65 -1.37 -33.72
CA LYS A 40 -42.28 -0.22 -34.45
C LYS A 40 -43.11 0.81 -33.67
N GLN A 41 -42.71 2.10 -33.72
CA GLN A 41 -43.09 3.08 -34.76
C GLN A 41 -42.70 4.52 -34.34
N ALA A 42 -41.90 5.20 -35.15
CA ALA A 42 -41.97 6.65 -35.31
C ALA A 42 -43.07 6.98 -36.35
N PRO A 43 -43.64 8.20 -36.41
CA PRO A 43 -42.94 9.29 -37.11
C PRO A 43 -43.22 10.74 -36.63
N ALA A 44 -42.17 11.56 -36.85
CA ALA A 44 -42.10 12.88 -37.51
C ALA A 44 -43.07 14.06 -37.24
N ALA A 45 -42.43 15.23 -37.21
CA ALA A 45 -42.78 16.57 -37.73
C ALA A 45 -42.80 17.64 -36.62
N GLY A 46 -42.17 18.82 -36.73
CA GLY A 46 -41.49 19.52 -37.83
C GLY A 46 -41.32 21.00 -37.43
N GLY A 47 -40.50 21.76 -38.19
CA GLY A 47 -40.40 23.23 -38.10
C GLY A 47 -38.98 23.69 -37.74
N ASP A 48 -38.03 23.77 -38.67
CA ASP A 48 -37.76 24.88 -39.60
C ASP A 48 -37.56 26.26 -38.94
N GLY A 49 -36.34 26.78 -39.07
CA GLY A 49 -35.92 28.12 -38.68
C GLY A 49 -34.48 28.37 -39.10
N ARG A 50 -34.31 28.79 -40.35
CA ARG A 50 -33.07 28.91 -41.11
C ARG A 50 -32.47 30.34 -41.06
N ALA A 51 -31.13 30.38 -41.00
CA ALA A 51 -30.16 31.35 -41.51
C ALA A 51 -30.11 32.80 -40.97
N GLU A 52 -28.89 33.19 -40.57
CA GLU A 52 -28.03 34.21 -41.20
C GLU A 52 -26.59 33.98 -40.66
N ASP A 53 -25.66 33.45 -41.45
CA ASP A 53 -24.68 34.16 -42.30
C ASP A 53 -23.80 35.19 -41.56
N GLY A 54 -22.50 34.86 -41.45
CA GLY A 54 -21.44 35.73 -40.91
C GLY A 54 -20.06 35.10 -41.15
N GLN A 55 -19.45 35.50 -42.26
CA GLN A 55 -18.31 34.88 -42.94
C GLN A 55 -16.94 35.46 -42.51
N ALA A 56 -15.95 34.57 -42.42
CA ALA A 56 -14.52 34.71 -42.71
C ALA A 56 -13.59 35.57 -41.82
N GLY A 57 -12.48 34.92 -41.44
CA GLY A 57 -11.21 35.55 -41.06
C GLY A 57 -10.22 34.50 -40.59
N GLY A 58 -9.45 33.91 -41.51
CA GLY A 58 -8.33 33.03 -41.19
C GLY A 58 -7.02 33.80 -41.07
N GLU A 59 -6.19 33.40 -40.11
CA GLU A 59 -4.74 33.66 -40.03
C GLU A 59 -4.17 32.54 -39.12
N GLN A 60 -3.69 31.44 -39.70
CA GLN A 60 -2.27 31.16 -39.95
C GLN A 60 -1.33 31.50 -38.78
N ALA A 61 -0.98 30.43 -38.05
CA ALA A 61 0.37 30.03 -37.65
C ALA A 61 1.35 31.14 -37.23
N ALA A 62 1.52 31.25 -35.92
CA ALA A 62 2.83 31.51 -35.34
C ALA A 62 3.17 30.33 -34.44
N ALA A 63 3.93 29.37 -34.99
CA ALA A 63 4.74 28.47 -34.20
C ALA A 63 5.81 29.34 -33.51
N GLY A 64 5.51 29.76 -32.29
CA GLY A 64 6.53 30.18 -31.36
C GLY A 64 7.15 28.93 -30.79
N GLU A 65 8.31 28.54 -31.31
CA GLU A 65 9.27 27.73 -30.59
C GLU A 65 9.68 28.54 -29.35
N GLY A 66 8.88 28.38 -28.30
CA GLY A 66 9.21 28.82 -26.96
C GLY A 66 10.24 27.86 -26.42
N GLU A 67 11.40 28.41 -26.09
CA GLU A 67 12.50 27.79 -25.37
C GLU A 67 11.97 26.88 -24.25
N ASP A 68 12.56 25.69 -24.14
CA ASP A 68 12.30 24.65 -23.15
C ASP A 68 12.25 25.22 -21.72
N GLU A 69 11.11 25.77 -21.30
CA GLU A 69 10.64 25.59 -19.93
C GLU A 69 10.53 24.08 -19.79
N ALA A 70 11.38 23.48 -18.94
CA ALA A 70 11.26 22.10 -18.55
C ALA A 70 9.80 21.87 -18.12
N ALA A 71 9.01 21.30 -19.04
CA ALA A 71 7.61 21.02 -18.82
C ALA A 71 7.56 20.23 -17.51
N ASP A 72 6.75 20.69 -16.57
CA ASP A 72 6.53 19.98 -15.32
C ASP A 72 6.29 18.51 -15.69
N PRO A 73 7.15 17.56 -15.26
CA PRO A 73 7.01 16.15 -15.63
C PRO A 73 5.65 15.56 -15.20
N LEU A 74 4.91 16.31 -14.37
CA LEU A 74 3.57 16.03 -13.89
C LEU A 74 2.46 16.71 -14.70
N SER A 75 2.76 17.19 -15.92
CA SER A 75 1.77 17.76 -16.84
C SER A 75 1.57 16.87 -18.07
N GLY A 76 0.30 16.74 -18.52
CA GLY A 76 -0.05 15.93 -19.70
C GLY A 76 -0.13 14.43 -19.41
N GLU A 77 0.07 13.60 -20.45
CA GLU A 77 -0.15 12.14 -20.41
C GLU A 77 0.66 11.42 -19.31
N ALA A 78 1.84 11.91 -18.95
CA ALA A 78 2.71 11.28 -17.94
C ALA A 78 2.06 11.23 -16.54
N ALA A 79 1.27 12.24 -16.18
CA ALA A 79 0.58 12.28 -14.88
C ALA A 79 -0.53 11.23 -14.77
N HIS A 80 -0.99 10.68 -15.90
CA HIS A 80 -2.03 9.65 -15.95
C HIS A 80 -1.45 8.23 -15.90
N THR A 81 -0.13 8.07 -15.94
CA THR A 81 0.57 6.79 -15.88
C THR A 81 1.15 6.60 -14.49
N ILE A 82 0.50 5.76 -13.69
CA ILE A 82 0.94 5.47 -12.32
C ILE A 82 1.55 4.07 -12.27
N PRO A 83 2.85 3.93 -11.99
CA PRO A 83 3.46 2.61 -11.86
C PRO A 83 3.19 2.00 -10.48
N PHE A 84 2.95 0.69 -10.45
CA PHE A 84 3.11 -0.08 -9.22
C PHE A 84 4.58 -0.34 -8.93
N SER A 85 4.93 -0.45 -7.65
CA SER A 85 6.28 -0.82 -7.24
C SER A 85 6.46 -2.34 -7.34
N ASP A 86 7.47 -2.79 -8.09
CA ASP A 86 7.81 -4.22 -8.20
C ASP A 86 8.36 -4.79 -6.87
N ARG A 87 8.95 -3.90 -6.05
CA ARG A 87 9.54 -4.18 -4.75
C ARG A 87 9.08 -3.15 -3.74
N THR A 88 8.89 -3.58 -2.52
CA THR A 88 8.44 -2.74 -1.42
C THR A 88 9.35 -2.94 -0.22
N SER A 89 9.57 -1.86 0.53
CA SER A 89 10.26 -1.89 1.81
C SER A 89 9.33 -1.31 2.87
N MET A 90 9.15 -2.04 3.96
CA MET A 90 8.40 -1.55 5.11
C MET A 90 9.24 -1.74 6.37
N GLY A 91 9.35 -0.66 7.16
CA GLY A 91 10.09 -0.65 8.42
C GLY A 91 9.20 -0.26 9.59
N TYR A 92 9.33 -0.97 10.70
CA TYR A 92 8.73 -0.59 11.98
C TYR A 92 9.82 -0.27 13.00
N LEU A 93 9.58 0.77 13.80
CA LEU A 93 10.46 1.14 14.91
C LEU A 93 9.89 0.59 16.21
N LEU A 94 10.58 -0.36 16.82
CA LEU A 94 10.23 -0.92 18.12
C LEU A 94 10.90 -0.07 19.20
N LEU A 95 10.16 0.85 19.81
CA LEU A 95 10.64 1.77 20.83
C LEU A 95 10.96 0.98 22.11
N LEU A 96 12.24 0.84 22.43
CA LEU A 96 12.69 -0.04 23.51
C LEU A 96 12.53 0.65 24.88
N PRO A 97 12.19 -0.09 25.94
CA PRO A 97 12.13 0.49 27.27
C PRO A 97 13.55 0.83 27.76
N GLY A 98 13.69 2.01 28.39
CA GLY A 98 14.96 2.46 28.97
C GLY A 98 15.78 3.40 28.09
N SER A 99 16.85 3.94 28.68
CA SER A 99 17.69 4.98 28.06
C SER A 99 19.07 4.49 27.61
N GLU A 100 19.45 3.27 27.98
CA GLU A 100 20.75 2.70 27.61
C GLU A 100 20.73 2.14 26.19
N ARG A 101 21.86 2.23 25.48
CA ARG A 101 21.97 1.69 24.12
C ARG A 101 21.85 0.17 24.16
N PRO A 102 20.84 -0.42 23.50
CA PRO A 102 20.72 -1.86 23.41
C PRO A 102 21.68 -2.43 22.38
N GLU A 103 22.03 -3.71 22.55
CA GLU A 103 22.71 -4.47 21.50
C GLU A 103 21.69 -4.88 20.44
N ALA A 104 22.09 -4.81 19.16
CA ALA A 104 21.22 -5.27 18.08
C ALA A 104 21.02 -6.80 18.18
N PRO A 105 19.77 -7.31 18.10
CA PRO A 105 19.52 -8.73 18.15
C PRO A 105 20.14 -9.42 16.93
N THR A 106 20.72 -10.61 17.15
CA THR A 106 21.21 -11.43 16.05
C THR A 106 20.06 -12.11 15.31
N ARG A 107 20.24 -12.41 14.01
CA ARG A 107 19.28 -13.23 13.24
C ARG A 107 18.97 -14.56 13.93
N ALA A 108 19.99 -15.23 14.48
CA ALA A 108 19.82 -16.48 15.22
C ALA A 108 18.91 -16.32 16.46
N PHE A 109 19.05 -15.21 17.18
CA PHE A 109 18.17 -14.88 18.29
C PHE A 109 16.73 -14.67 17.82
N LEU A 110 16.50 -13.89 16.76
CA LEU A 110 15.16 -13.67 16.20
C LEU A 110 14.48 -14.97 15.76
N LYS A 111 15.22 -15.88 15.10
CA LYS A 111 14.70 -17.23 14.74
C LYS A 111 14.31 -18.01 15.99
N GLY A 112 15.15 -17.98 17.02
CA GLY A 112 14.86 -18.60 18.30
C GLY A 112 13.58 -18.06 18.95
N LEU A 113 13.31 -16.75 18.84
CA LEU A 113 12.06 -16.16 19.31
C LEU A 113 10.85 -16.67 18.51
N VAL A 114 10.95 -16.68 17.17
CA VAL A 114 9.86 -17.18 16.30
C VAL A 114 9.52 -18.63 16.62
N GLU A 115 10.53 -19.50 16.76
CA GLU A 115 10.33 -20.91 17.10
C GLU A 115 9.71 -21.11 18.50
N GLN A 116 10.04 -20.24 19.45
CA GLN A 116 9.45 -20.24 20.81
C GLN A 116 8.01 -19.74 20.81
N SER A 117 7.67 -18.76 19.99
CA SER A 117 6.30 -18.25 19.85
C SER A 117 5.36 -19.23 19.14
N PHE A 118 5.90 -20.19 18.38
CA PHE A 118 5.12 -21.15 17.60
C PHE A 118 5.57 -22.62 17.79
N PRO A 119 5.54 -23.15 19.03
CA PRO A 119 6.10 -24.47 19.33
C PRO A 119 5.35 -25.61 18.61
N ASP A 120 4.04 -25.46 18.40
CA ASP A 120 3.16 -26.47 17.81
C ASP A 120 2.96 -26.32 16.30
N ARG A 121 3.50 -25.26 15.68
CA ARG A 121 3.40 -24.98 14.23
C ARG A 121 4.73 -25.17 13.49
N ARG A 122 5.58 -26.07 13.99
CA ARG A 122 6.82 -26.44 13.28
C ARG A 122 6.46 -27.10 11.94
N ARG A 123 7.04 -26.61 10.84
CA ARG A 123 6.70 -26.99 9.44
C ARG A 123 5.34 -26.49 8.95
N ASP A 124 4.80 -25.47 9.61
CA ASP A 124 3.80 -24.64 8.97
C ASP A 124 4.51 -23.81 7.90
N GLY A 125 4.11 -23.94 6.64
CA GLY A 125 4.80 -23.30 5.52
C GLY A 125 4.93 -21.78 5.68
N GLU A 126 4.05 -21.11 6.43
CA GLU A 126 4.20 -19.69 6.74
C GLU A 126 5.33 -19.40 7.75
N ILE A 127 5.53 -20.28 8.74
CA ILE A 127 6.62 -20.14 9.71
C ILE A 127 7.96 -20.41 9.04
N ASP A 128 8.02 -21.38 8.14
CA ASP A 128 9.24 -21.66 7.36
C ASP A 128 9.61 -20.44 6.48
N LEU A 129 8.63 -19.79 5.86
CA LEU A 129 8.83 -18.54 5.11
C LEU A 129 9.24 -17.37 6.01
N LEU A 130 8.70 -17.26 7.22
CA LEU A 130 9.13 -16.25 8.20
C LEU A 130 10.59 -16.44 8.61
N LEU A 131 10.99 -17.69 8.89
CA LEU A 131 12.37 -18.04 9.21
C LEU A 131 13.29 -17.76 8.01
N GLN A 132 12.82 -18.01 6.79
CA GLN A 132 13.54 -17.66 5.57
C GLN A 132 13.72 -16.15 5.40
N LEU A 133 12.68 -15.33 5.65
CA LEU A 133 12.80 -13.87 5.63
C LEU A 133 13.90 -13.38 6.59
N ILE A 134 14.02 -14.01 7.77
CA ILE A 134 15.07 -13.68 8.75
C ILE A 134 16.46 -14.13 8.28
N ASP A 135 16.57 -15.20 7.48
CA ASP A 135 17.86 -15.64 6.92
C ASP A 135 18.30 -14.82 5.71
N THR A 136 17.35 -14.27 4.94
CA THR A 136 17.65 -13.51 3.74
C THR A 136 18.29 -12.16 4.10
N GLU A 137 19.52 -11.96 3.61
CA GLU A 137 20.18 -10.67 3.66
C GLU A 137 19.43 -9.66 2.78
N PRO A 138 19.23 -8.42 3.25
CA PRO A 138 18.53 -7.41 2.48
C PRO A 138 19.31 -7.15 1.20
N HIS A 139 18.61 -7.14 0.06
CA HIS A 139 19.19 -6.60 -1.15
C HIS A 139 19.59 -5.13 -0.88
N THR A 140 20.84 -4.77 -1.18
CA THR A 140 21.33 -3.40 -1.15
C THR A 140 20.65 -2.62 -2.28
N THR A 141 19.38 -2.30 -2.10
CA THR A 141 18.72 -1.32 -2.92
C THR A 141 19.01 0.05 -2.32
N ASP A 142 19.67 0.90 -3.10
CA ASP A 142 19.88 2.35 -2.90
C ASP A 142 18.56 3.15 -2.87
N PHE A 143 17.47 2.56 -2.36
CA PHE A 143 16.26 3.29 -2.06
C PHE A 143 16.44 3.96 -0.72
N ALA A 144 16.94 5.21 -0.79
CA ALA A 144 16.85 6.25 0.22
C ALA A 144 16.44 5.73 1.60
N THR A 145 17.45 5.27 2.32
CA THR A 145 17.55 4.77 3.68
C THR A 145 16.61 5.45 4.67
N LEU A 146 15.29 5.33 4.57
CA LEU A 146 14.31 6.02 5.44
C LEU A 146 14.67 7.48 5.77
N GLY A 147 15.39 8.23 4.92
CA GLY A 147 15.98 9.52 5.32
C GLY A 147 16.81 9.53 6.62
N ILE A 148 17.20 8.39 7.19
CA ILE A 148 17.96 8.27 8.44
C ILE A 148 19.42 8.68 8.20
N GLU A 149 19.98 8.42 7.01
CA GLU A 149 21.34 8.86 6.65
C GLU A 149 21.50 10.39 6.53
N ALA A 150 20.40 11.14 6.37
CA ALA A 150 20.45 12.61 6.38
C ALA A 150 20.71 13.19 7.80
N LEU A 151 20.72 12.36 8.84
CA LEU A 151 20.95 12.75 10.24
C LEU A 151 22.36 12.43 10.74
N GLU A 152 23.18 11.69 9.96
CA GLU A 152 24.61 11.59 10.23
C GLU A 152 25.33 12.82 9.69
N GLY A 153 25.18 13.94 10.39
CA GLY A 153 26.03 15.11 10.23
C GLY A 153 27.47 14.78 10.63
N VAL A 154 28.24 14.16 9.75
CA VAL A 154 29.70 14.10 9.84
C VAL A 154 30.26 15.30 9.08
N PRO A 155 30.84 16.31 9.77
CA PRO A 155 31.53 17.39 9.09
C PRO A 155 32.93 16.91 8.71
N GLY A 156 33.22 16.92 7.40
CA GLY A 156 34.59 17.03 6.91
C GLY A 156 35.02 15.89 6.00
N GLY A 157 35.34 16.25 4.75
CA GLY A 157 36.00 15.39 3.81
C GLY A 157 35.98 15.95 2.39
N GLU A 158 36.59 17.12 2.21
CA GLU A 158 37.03 17.56 0.87
C GLU A 158 37.93 16.47 0.28
N GLY A 159 37.52 15.92 -0.86
CA GLY A 159 38.24 14.87 -1.57
C GLY A 159 37.99 15.03 -3.06
N GLU A 160 38.70 15.99 -3.65
CA GLU A 160 38.90 16.11 -5.08
C GLU A 160 39.45 14.78 -5.65
N GLY A 161 38.86 14.34 -6.75
CA GLY A 161 39.24 13.10 -7.42
C GLY A 161 38.80 13.12 -8.87
N GLU A 162 39.50 13.94 -9.66
CA GLU A 162 39.50 13.88 -11.13
C GLU A 162 39.88 12.46 -11.59
N GLY A 163 39.13 11.93 -12.55
CA GLY A 163 39.36 10.63 -13.15
C GLY A 163 38.85 10.58 -14.58
N GLU A 164 39.62 11.20 -15.48
CA GLU A 164 39.55 11.00 -16.92
C GLU A 164 40.04 9.59 -17.30
N GLY A 165 39.46 9.03 -18.36
CA GLY A 165 39.91 7.80 -19.04
C GLY A 165 38.80 7.31 -19.98
N GLU A 166 38.79 7.74 -21.24
CA GLU A 166 39.31 6.97 -22.39
C GLU A 166 38.67 5.56 -22.45
N GLY A 167 37.79 5.19 -23.38
CA GLY A 167 37.76 5.48 -24.80
C GLY A 167 38.35 4.30 -25.56
N GLU A 168 37.52 3.33 -25.97
CA GLU A 168 37.77 2.29 -27.00
C GLU A 168 36.48 1.42 -27.06
N GLY A 169 35.71 1.27 -28.14
CA GLY A 169 35.98 1.49 -29.55
C GLY A 169 36.24 0.17 -30.28
N GLU A 170 35.29 -0.79 -30.29
CA GLU A 170 35.40 -1.92 -31.22
C GLU A 170 34.04 -2.33 -31.81
N GLN A 171 33.81 -1.85 -33.04
CA GLN A 171 32.84 -2.39 -33.99
C GLN A 171 33.45 -3.63 -34.66
N ALA A 172 32.71 -4.74 -34.70
CA ALA A 172 32.93 -5.77 -35.71
C ALA A 172 31.59 -6.37 -36.14
N GLN A 173 31.32 -6.18 -37.43
CA GLN A 173 30.20 -6.70 -38.20
C GLN A 173 30.23 -8.24 -38.26
N GLY A 174 29.04 -8.84 -38.30
CA GLY A 174 28.87 -10.29 -38.46
C GLY A 174 27.45 -10.62 -38.93
N GLU A 175 27.11 -10.14 -40.11
CA GLU A 175 25.91 -10.49 -40.86
C GLU A 175 25.98 -11.97 -41.30
N GLN A 176 25.21 -12.85 -40.65
CA GLN A 176 24.88 -14.18 -41.19
C GLN A 176 23.41 -14.49 -40.99
N ALA A 177 22.69 -14.48 -42.11
CA ALA A 177 21.35 -15.02 -42.26
C ALA A 177 21.37 -16.56 -42.36
N GLU A 178 20.19 -17.13 -42.13
CA GLU A 178 19.76 -18.52 -42.40
C GLU A 178 20.04 -19.58 -41.32
N ALA A 179 19.03 -19.80 -40.46
CA ALA A 179 18.27 -21.07 -40.48
C ALA A 179 17.01 -20.93 -39.61
N ARG A 180 15.84 -21.09 -40.22
CA ARG A 180 14.57 -21.29 -39.49
C ARG A 180 14.61 -22.67 -38.84
N PRO A 181 14.48 -22.81 -37.50
CA PRO A 181 14.12 -24.09 -36.91
C PRO A 181 12.64 -24.36 -37.18
N GLY A 182 12.32 -25.59 -37.55
CA GLY A 182 10.95 -26.05 -37.78
C GLY A 182 10.11 -26.05 -36.49
N PRO A 183 8.80 -26.33 -36.59
CA PRO A 183 7.90 -26.38 -35.45
C PRO A 183 8.08 -27.72 -34.74
N ASP A 184 9.19 -27.90 -34.02
CA ASP A 184 9.31 -29.00 -33.07
C ASP A 184 8.63 -28.58 -31.77
N GLN A 185 7.63 -29.38 -31.43
CA GLN A 185 6.82 -29.27 -30.23
C GLN A 185 7.69 -29.60 -29.01
N ASP A 186 8.40 -28.60 -28.49
CA ASP A 186 8.93 -28.64 -27.13
C ASP A 186 7.75 -28.57 -26.16
N THR A 187 7.11 -29.71 -25.93
CA THR A 187 6.33 -29.91 -24.72
C THR A 187 7.34 -29.93 -23.59
N PRO A 188 7.38 -28.93 -22.68
CA PRO A 188 8.36 -28.94 -21.60
C PRO A 188 8.22 -30.25 -20.83
N ALA A 189 9.32 -31.00 -20.72
CA ALA A 189 9.34 -32.26 -20.00
C ALA A 189 8.75 -32.05 -18.61
N ALA A 190 7.78 -32.89 -18.23
CA ALA A 190 7.16 -32.82 -16.91
C ALA A 190 8.27 -32.92 -15.85
N LEU A 191 8.42 -31.86 -15.04
CA LEU A 191 9.38 -31.80 -13.96
C LEU A 191 9.23 -33.05 -13.07
N SER A 192 10.34 -33.61 -12.62
CA SER A 192 10.27 -34.65 -11.59
C SER A 192 9.57 -34.10 -10.34
N PRO A 193 8.93 -34.94 -9.51
CA PRO A 193 8.27 -34.48 -8.29
C PRO A 193 9.17 -33.61 -7.39
N ASP A 194 10.45 -33.96 -7.28
CA ASP A 194 11.43 -33.22 -6.47
C ASP A 194 11.80 -31.87 -7.12
N GLU A 195 11.95 -31.81 -8.44
CA GLU A 195 12.17 -30.55 -9.16
C GLU A 195 10.93 -29.66 -9.13
N ALA A 196 9.73 -30.24 -9.17
CA ALA A 196 8.48 -29.50 -9.04
C ALA A 196 8.30 -28.94 -7.62
N ILE A 197 8.70 -29.69 -6.58
CA ILE A 197 8.73 -29.20 -5.19
C ILE A 197 9.76 -28.08 -5.04
N ALA A 198 10.99 -28.28 -5.49
CA ALA A 198 12.06 -27.27 -5.42
C ALA A 198 11.77 -26.03 -6.27
N LYS A 199 11.04 -26.18 -7.39
CA LYS A 199 10.57 -25.05 -8.18
C LYS A 199 9.48 -24.28 -7.43
N ARG A 200 8.48 -24.96 -6.86
CA ARG A 200 7.45 -24.34 -6.01
C ARG A 200 8.02 -23.66 -4.78
N GLU A 201 9.05 -24.22 -4.14
CA GLU A 201 9.72 -23.61 -2.99
C GLU A 201 10.52 -22.37 -3.38
N ARG A 202 11.18 -22.38 -4.54
CA ARG A 202 11.83 -21.18 -5.09
C ARG A 202 10.82 -20.11 -5.48
N GLU A 203 9.72 -20.48 -6.12
CA GLU A 203 8.62 -19.57 -6.44
C GLU A 203 7.98 -18.98 -5.17
N ARG A 204 7.88 -19.77 -4.09
CA ARG A 204 7.35 -19.36 -2.78
C ARG A 204 8.24 -18.37 -2.02
N SER A 205 9.51 -18.25 -2.36
CA SER A 205 10.46 -17.39 -1.65
C SER A 205 10.94 -16.18 -2.45
N PHE A 206 10.60 -16.14 -3.74
CA PHE A 206 10.96 -15.06 -4.64
C PHE A 206 10.42 -13.68 -4.23
N ASP A 207 9.36 -13.64 -3.43
CA ASP A 207 8.77 -12.43 -2.88
C ASP A 207 9.44 -11.93 -1.60
N LEU A 208 10.34 -12.69 -0.98
CA LEU A 208 11.03 -12.30 0.26
C LEU A 208 12.45 -11.83 -0.08
N LEU A 209 12.66 -10.51 -0.05
CA LEU A 209 13.87 -9.86 -0.55
C LEU A 209 14.90 -9.55 0.55
N GLY A 210 14.47 -9.58 1.81
CA GLY A 210 15.37 -9.64 2.97
C GLY A 210 14.89 -8.85 4.17
N LEU A 211 15.66 -8.93 5.25
CA LEU A 211 15.38 -8.27 6.52
C LEU A 211 16.59 -7.44 6.96
N HIS A 212 16.38 -6.14 7.16
CA HIS A 212 17.32 -5.23 7.80
C HIS A 212 17.00 -5.09 9.29
N ILE A 213 18.05 -5.08 10.12
CA ILE A 213 17.97 -5.06 11.58
C ILE A 213 18.97 -4.02 12.06
N GLU A 214 18.49 -2.99 12.76
CA GLU A 214 19.34 -1.89 13.20
C GLU A 214 18.85 -1.29 14.52
N VAL A 215 19.78 -0.84 15.37
CA VAL A 215 19.45 -0.08 16.58
C VAL A 215 19.64 1.41 16.28
N VAL A 216 18.54 2.16 16.34
CA VAL A 216 18.47 3.57 15.98
C VAL A 216 18.30 4.41 17.24
N HIS A 217 19.09 5.49 17.34
CA HIS A 217 18.87 6.51 18.37
C HIS A 217 17.81 7.48 17.88
N LEU A 218 16.76 7.72 18.67
CA LEU A 218 15.60 8.49 18.21
C LEU A 218 15.85 10.00 18.18
N GLY A 219 16.85 10.49 18.91
CA GLY A 219 17.13 11.91 19.04
C GLY A 219 16.10 12.64 19.91
N LEU A 220 16.20 13.97 19.97
CA LEU A 220 15.28 14.83 20.72
C LEU A 220 14.83 16.00 19.82
N GLY A 221 13.56 16.41 19.94
CA GLY A 221 13.03 17.60 19.26
C GLY A 221 12.25 17.30 17.97
N GLN A 222 12.18 18.29 17.07
CA GLN A 222 11.41 18.20 15.81
C GLN A 222 12.21 17.57 14.66
N ASP A 223 13.54 17.59 14.74
CA ASP A 223 14.45 16.93 13.79
C ASP A 223 14.82 15.50 14.23
N ALA A 224 14.12 14.98 15.25
CA ALA A 224 14.24 13.60 15.71
C ALA A 224 13.71 12.62 14.66
N VAL A 225 14.14 11.36 14.74
CA VAL A 225 13.65 10.27 13.86
C VAL A 225 12.12 10.17 13.93
N ILE A 226 11.57 10.42 15.12
CA ILE A 226 10.13 10.57 15.33
C ILE A 226 9.89 11.99 15.87
N PRO A 227 9.15 12.85 15.14
CA PRO A 227 8.89 14.21 15.58
C PRO A 227 8.18 14.22 16.93
N SER A 228 8.60 15.12 17.84
CA SER A 228 7.98 15.22 19.18
C SER A 228 6.46 15.48 19.12
N ALA A 229 6.00 16.19 18.08
CA ALA A 229 4.57 16.43 17.86
C ALA A 229 3.77 15.12 17.65
N ALA A 230 4.38 14.07 17.08
CA ALA A 230 3.70 12.78 16.88
C ALA A 230 3.43 12.07 18.22
N TYR A 231 4.34 12.18 19.19
CA TYR A 231 4.14 11.63 20.54
C TYR A 231 3.12 12.40 21.38
N GLU A 232 3.03 13.71 21.14
CA GLU A 232 2.10 14.59 21.85
C GLU A 232 0.68 14.51 21.28
N ASP A 233 0.52 14.05 20.03
CA ASP A 233 -0.79 13.93 19.39
C ASP A 233 -1.61 12.77 20.01
N PRO A 234 -2.75 13.07 20.64
CA PRO A 234 -3.57 12.05 21.27
C PRO A 234 -4.23 11.09 20.29
N VAL A 235 -4.36 11.46 19.01
CA VAL A 235 -4.89 10.60 17.95
C VAL A 235 -3.85 9.57 17.54
N LEU A 236 -2.59 9.99 17.37
CA LEU A 236 -1.50 9.10 16.95
C LEU A 236 -1.05 8.11 18.04
N THR A 237 -1.38 8.42 19.30
CA THR A 237 -1.08 7.59 20.47
C THR A 237 -2.34 7.00 21.13
N ARG A 238 -3.49 7.02 20.43
CA ARG A 238 -4.80 6.69 21.01
C ARG A 238 -4.97 5.27 21.52
N SER A 239 -4.16 4.33 21.03
CA SER A 239 -4.15 2.94 21.50
C SER A 239 -3.35 2.75 22.78
N LEU A 240 -2.44 3.67 23.11
CA LEU A 240 -1.60 3.57 24.29
C LEU A 240 -2.38 3.90 25.56
N THR A 241 -2.09 3.14 26.61
CA THR A 241 -2.47 3.50 27.98
C THR A 241 -1.75 4.77 28.43
N ASP A 242 -2.26 5.41 29.49
CA ASP A 242 -1.63 6.60 30.08
C ASP A 242 -0.18 6.33 30.53
N GLU A 243 0.10 5.13 31.04
CA GLU A 243 1.44 4.71 31.46
C GLU A 243 2.40 4.57 30.27
N GLU A 244 1.96 3.91 29.20
CA GLU A 244 2.76 3.75 27.99
C GLU A 244 3.03 5.09 27.32
N ARG A 245 2.03 5.97 27.23
CA ARG A 245 2.19 7.32 26.70
C ARG A 245 3.16 8.15 27.53
N ALA A 246 3.05 8.07 28.86
CA ALA A 246 4.00 8.72 29.77
C ALA A 246 5.43 8.16 29.64
N SER A 247 5.59 6.93 29.15
CA SER A 247 6.90 6.32 28.91
C SER A 247 7.60 6.82 27.65
N LEU A 248 6.89 7.38 26.66
CA LEU A 248 7.45 7.77 25.36
C LEU A 248 8.68 8.67 25.45
N PRO A 249 8.71 9.74 26.29
CA PRO A 249 9.90 10.59 26.41
C PRO A 249 11.13 9.87 26.97
N GLY A 250 10.94 8.75 27.67
CA GLY A 250 12.01 7.94 28.24
C GLY A 250 12.59 6.88 27.30
N ARG A 251 11.99 6.67 26.13
CA ARG A 251 12.44 5.69 25.12
C ARG A 251 13.38 6.39 24.14
N GLY A 252 14.69 6.34 24.41
CA GLY A 252 15.70 7.01 23.57
C GLY A 252 16.21 6.19 22.38
N TRP A 253 15.90 4.89 22.38
CA TRP A 253 16.38 3.91 21.40
C TRP A 253 15.23 3.12 20.81
N ALA A 254 15.35 2.77 19.53
CA ALA A 254 14.45 1.85 18.86
C ALA A 254 15.22 0.76 18.12
N LEU A 255 14.60 -0.41 18.02
CA LEU A 255 15.01 -1.44 17.07
C LEU A 255 14.23 -1.23 15.77
N LEU A 256 14.92 -0.92 14.69
CA LEU A 256 14.37 -0.93 13.34
C LEU A 256 14.36 -2.37 12.83
N LEU A 257 13.17 -2.87 12.53
CA LEU A 257 12.99 -4.07 11.73
C LEU A 257 12.39 -3.62 10.40
N ARG A 258 13.13 -3.79 9.31
CA ARG A 258 12.66 -3.45 7.96
C ARG A 258 12.72 -4.66 7.04
N ALA A 259 11.60 -5.02 6.44
CA ALA A 259 11.55 -6.10 5.45
C ALA A 259 11.41 -5.53 4.05
N ASP A 260 12.18 -6.11 3.14
CA ASP A 260 12.05 -5.92 1.70
C ASP A 260 11.31 -7.13 1.13
N TYR A 261 10.27 -6.88 0.33
CA TYR A 261 9.44 -7.92 -0.27
C TYR A 261 8.76 -7.46 -1.55
N ARG A 262 8.22 -8.40 -2.32
CA ARG A 262 7.34 -8.13 -3.46
C ARG A 262 5.88 -8.26 -3.02
N ASN A 263 4.98 -7.49 -3.64
CA ASN A 263 3.55 -7.64 -3.38
C ASN A 263 3.02 -8.92 -4.09
N ARG A 264 3.19 -10.09 -3.46
CA ARG A 264 2.67 -11.38 -3.96
C ARG A 264 1.85 -12.11 -2.91
N HIS A 265 0.97 -12.98 -3.39
CA HIS A 265 0.15 -13.89 -2.60
C HIS A 265 -0.63 -13.16 -1.51
N ALA A 266 -1.34 -12.11 -1.92
CA ALA A 266 -2.02 -11.17 -1.03
C ALA A 266 -1.07 -10.65 0.08
N VAL A 267 -0.07 -9.86 -0.33
CA VAL A 267 0.84 -9.11 0.55
C VAL A 267 1.53 -9.97 1.63
N ARG A 268 1.91 -11.21 1.28
CA ARG A 268 2.46 -12.19 2.22
C ARG A 268 3.72 -11.69 2.94
N GLY A 269 4.65 -11.06 2.22
CA GLY A 269 5.87 -10.51 2.81
C GLY A 269 5.59 -9.56 3.98
N LEU A 270 4.65 -8.63 3.80
CA LEU A 270 4.22 -7.71 4.86
C LEU A 270 3.60 -8.47 6.05
N ARG A 271 2.73 -9.45 5.81
CA ARG A 271 2.13 -10.26 6.88
C ARG A 271 3.16 -11.00 7.72
N LEU A 272 4.18 -11.58 7.07
CA LEU A 272 5.30 -12.23 7.74
C LEU A 272 6.10 -11.21 8.56
N HIS A 273 6.40 -10.05 7.98
CA HIS A 273 7.11 -8.98 8.64
C HIS A 273 6.38 -8.47 9.90
N GLN A 274 5.08 -8.18 9.79
CA GLN A 274 4.28 -7.77 10.94
C GLN A 274 4.20 -8.86 12.02
N THR A 275 4.23 -10.14 11.62
CA THR A 275 4.31 -11.24 12.58
C THR A 275 5.62 -11.24 13.36
N LEU A 276 6.74 -10.96 12.71
CA LEU A 276 8.03 -10.78 13.38
C LEU A 276 8.01 -9.59 14.34
N VAL A 277 7.55 -8.42 13.86
CA VAL A 277 7.50 -7.18 14.65
C VAL A 277 6.71 -7.38 15.93
N ARG A 278 5.54 -8.02 15.85
CA ARG A 278 4.75 -8.37 17.03
C ARG A 278 5.53 -9.23 18.03
N ILE A 279 6.16 -10.31 17.56
CA ILE A 279 6.89 -11.26 18.44
C ILE A 279 8.03 -10.54 19.17
N VAL A 280 8.79 -9.71 18.45
CA VAL A 280 9.91 -8.98 19.03
C VAL A 280 9.42 -7.89 19.98
N ALA A 281 8.35 -7.17 19.62
CA ALA A 281 7.77 -6.16 20.49
C ALA A 281 7.23 -6.75 21.81
N GLU A 282 6.54 -7.89 21.74
CA GLU A 282 6.07 -8.63 22.91
C GLU A 282 7.24 -9.10 23.79
N HIS A 283 8.33 -9.57 23.18
CA HIS A 283 9.51 -10.04 23.92
C HIS A 283 10.25 -8.89 24.63
N GLU A 284 10.44 -7.77 23.94
CA GLU A 284 11.21 -6.63 24.43
C GLU A 284 10.39 -5.65 25.29
N GLY A 285 9.07 -5.82 25.37
CA GLY A 285 8.20 -4.80 25.98
C GLY A 285 8.25 -3.46 25.23
N ALA A 286 8.40 -3.54 23.91
CA ALA A 286 8.53 -2.38 23.05
C ALA A 286 7.16 -1.85 22.60
N LEU A 287 7.08 -0.53 22.41
CA LEU A 287 5.97 0.08 21.66
C LEU A 287 6.33 0.09 20.18
N ILE A 288 5.35 -0.06 19.30
CA ILE A 288 5.56 -0.13 17.86
C ILE A 288 5.20 1.22 17.26
N HIS A 289 6.16 1.89 16.64
CA HIS A 289 5.92 3.07 15.84
C HIS A 289 5.92 2.73 14.35
N ASP A 290 4.86 3.16 13.67
CA ASP A 290 4.66 3.03 12.25
C ASP A 290 5.06 4.35 11.56
N PRO A 291 6.19 4.39 10.81
CA PRO A 291 6.68 5.63 10.23
C PRO A 291 5.81 6.17 9.08
N ASP A 292 4.95 5.35 8.46
CA ASP A 292 4.09 5.86 7.39
C ASP A 292 2.83 6.53 7.93
N THR A 293 2.22 5.95 8.98
CA THR A 293 1.00 6.51 9.60
C THR A 293 1.31 7.45 10.76
N LEU A 294 2.57 7.47 11.22
CA LEU A 294 3.07 8.16 12.40
C LEU A 294 2.44 7.70 13.73
N GLU A 295 1.68 6.60 13.70
CA GLU A 295 1.03 6.09 14.90
C GLU A 295 2.02 5.30 15.76
N THR A 296 1.92 5.48 17.08
CA THR A 296 2.60 4.63 18.05
C THR A 296 1.57 3.82 18.82
N MET A 297 1.75 2.51 18.83
CA MET A 297 0.79 1.56 19.38
C MET A 297 1.49 0.47 20.21
N ASP A 298 0.72 -0.15 21.10
CA ASP A 298 1.16 -1.36 21.79
C ASP A 298 1.08 -2.59 20.86
N ALA A 299 1.59 -3.73 21.33
CA ALA A 299 1.58 -4.98 20.57
C ALA A 299 0.16 -5.53 20.35
N GLU A 300 -0.79 -5.25 21.25
CA GLU A 300 -2.17 -5.73 21.15
C GLU A 300 -2.93 -5.03 20.02
N ALA A 301 -2.91 -3.70 20.00
CA ALA A 301 -3.49 -2.86 18.96
C ALA A 301 -2.84 -3.14 17.60
N PHE A 302 -1.51 -3.31 17.56
CA PHE A 302 -0.82 -3.71 16.34
C PHE A 302 -1.31 -5.06 15.83
N THR A 303 -1.46 -6.05 16.73
CA THR A 303 -1.95 -7.39 16.38
C THR A 303 -3.40 -7.38 15.90
N ALA A 304 -4.24 -6.56 16.52
CA ALA A 304 -5.65 -6.43 16.15
C ALA A 304 -5.80 -5.93 14.71
N ARG A 305 -4.95 -4.97 14.31
CA ARG A 305 -4.95 -4.37 12.98
C ARG A 305 -4.23 -5.23 11.95
N ARG A 306 -3.17 -5.96 12.33
CA ARG A 306 -2.30 -6.75 11.45
C ARG A 306 -3.08 -7.49 10.34
N LEU A 307 -2.50 -7.51 9.14
CA LEU A 307 -3.06 -8.23 8.01
C LEU A 307 -3.28 -9.71 8.32
N ARG A 308 -4.45 -10.23 7.94
CA ARG A 308 -4.82 -11.64 8.13
C ARG A 308 -4.83 -12.36 6.80
N ALA A 309 -4.57 -13.66 6.83
CA ALA A 309 -4.68 -14.49 5.62
C ALA A 309 -6.12 -14.40 5.07
N ALA A 310 -6.26 -14.12 3.78
CA ALA A 310 -7.53 -13.99 3.06
C ALA A 310 -8.44 -12.81 3.46
N GLN A 311 -7.93 -11.81 4.18
CA GLN A 311 -8.65 -10.57 4.45
C GLN A 311 -7.85 -9.39 3.90
N LEU A 312 -8.44 -8.61 2.99
CA LEU A 312 -7.89 -7.34 2.52
C LEU A 312 -8.26 -6.24 3.51
N ASN A 313 -7.85 -6.40 4.78
CA ASN A 313 -8.08 -5.42 5.83
C ASN A 313 -7.15 -4.21 5.71
N VAL A 314 -7.00 -3.73 4.48
CA VAL A 314 -6.16 -2.62 4.04
C VAL A 314 -6.56 -1.34 4.76
N GLY A 315 -7.85 -1.08 4.94
CA GLY A 315 -8.35 0.07 5.71
C GLY A 315 -7.86 0.10 7.16
N ASP A 316 -7.60 -1.06 7.79
CA ASP A 316 -7.02 -1.11 9.14
C ASP A 316 -5.51 -0.82 9.16
N GLN A 317 -4.85 -0.84 7.99
CA GLN A 317 -3.40 -0.63 7.83
C GLN A 317 -3.02 0.81 7.47
N LEU A 318 -4.00 1.65 7.18
CA LEU A 318 -3.81 2.98 6.64
C LEU A 318 -4.26 4.05 7.65
N ALA A 319 -3.82 5.28 7.44
CA ALA A 319 -4.47 6.46 8.00
C ALA A 319 -5.04 7.31 6.87
N VAL A 320 -6.23 7.89 7.08
CA VAL A 320 -6.80 8.90 6.18
C VAL A 320 -6.71 10.24 6.89
N VAL A 321 -5.87 11.13 6.37
CA VAL A 321 -5.51 12.39 7.03
C VAL A 321 -6.23 13.55 6.35
N PRO A 322 -7.02 14.35 7.08
CA PRO A 322 -7.64 15.54 6.54
C PRO A 322 -6.65 16.71 6.46
N PHE A 323 -6.67 17.41 5.32
CA PHE A 323 -5.97 18.67 5.12
C PHE A 323 -6.94 19.73 4.64
N SER A 324 -6.66 21.00 4.93
CA SER A 324 -7.38 22.10 4.29
C SER A 324 -7.14 22.08 2.78
N ASP A 325 -8.21 22.32 2.02
CA ASP A 325 -8.14 22.46 0.57
C ASP A 325 -7.69 23.88 0.20
N PRO A 326 -6.51 24.06 -0.43
CA PRO A 326 -6.02 25.39 -0.80
C PRO A 326 -6.84 26.03 -1.93
N GLN A 327 -7.59 25.25 -2.71
CA GLN A 327 -8.39 25.75 -3.83
C GLN A 327 -9.79 26.20 -3.40
N ARG A 328 -10.22 25.86 -2.18
CA ARG A 328 -11.58 26.11 -1.72
C ARG A 328 -11.60 26.49 -0.24
N GLU A 329 -12.01 27.72 0.04
CA GLU A 329 -12.18 28.21 1.41
C GLU A 329 -13.17 27.33 2.18
N GLY A 330 -12.75 26.82 3.34
CA GLY A 330 -13.54 25.90 4.16
C GLY A 330 -13.63 24.46 3.61
N GLY A 331 -13.01 24.19 2.46
CA GLY A 331 -12.90 22.85 1.88
C GLY A 331 -11.86 21.99 2.59
N VAL A 332 -12.07 20.68 2.49
CA VAL A 332 -11.21 19.64 3.02
C VAL A 332 -10.81 18.72 1.88
N ARG A 333 -9.60 18.18 1.97
CA ARG A 333 -9.12 17.06 1.19
C ARG A 333 -8.64 15.96 2.12
N LEU A 334 -8.83 14.73 1.72
CA LEU A 334 -8.41 13.56 2.47
C LEU A 334 -7.29 12.86 1.71
N THR A 335 -6.19 12.56 2.39
CA THR A 335 -5.07 11.83 1.81
C THR A 335 -4.80 10.57 2.62
N THR A 336 -4.66 9.42 1.96
CA THR A 336 -4.23 8.19 2.62
C THR A 336 -2.76 8.27 3.03
N ARG A 337 -2.38 7.43 3.99
CA ARG A 337 -1.01 7.18 4.43
C ARG A 337 -0.83 5.70 4.70
N GLY A 338 0.36 5.21 4.37
CA GLY A 338 0.73 3.82 4.56
C GLY A 338 0.57 2.96 3.32
N MET A 339 0.16 3.52 2.17
CA MET A 339 -0.01 2.75 0.93
C MET A 339 1.32 2.17 0.42
N ARG A 340 2.43 2.84 0.69
CA ARG A 340 3.80 2.39 0.39
C ARG A 340 4.06 0.94 0.78
N ARG A 341 3.59 0.46 1.94
CA ARG A 341 3.82 -0.94 2.39
C ARG A 341 3.18 -2.01 1.50
N PHE A 342 2.31 -1.59 0.58
CA PHE A 342 1.69 -2.46 -0.40
C PHE A 342 2.27 -2.29 -1.81
N GLY A 343 3.26 -1.40 -1.98
CA GLY A 343 3.84 -1.10 -3.30
C GLY A 343 2.94 -0.25 -4.19
N VAL A 344 1.97 0.46 -3.60
CA VAL A 344 1.02 1.32 -4.31
C VAL A 344 1.11 2.76 -3.80
N VAL A 345 0.60 3.71 -4.59
CA VAL A 345 0.64 5.15 -4.28
C VAL A 345 -0.37 5.53 -3.20
N ASP A 346 -0.09 6.60 -2.47
CA ASP A 346 -1.09 7.23 -1.60
C ASP A 346 -2.16 7.94 -2.46
N LEU A 347 -3.39 7.98 -1.97
CA LEU A 347 -4.55 8.54 -2.66
C LEU A 347 -5.01 9.83 -2.00
N GLU A 348 -5.39 10.80 -2.81
CA GLU A 348 -5.98 12.07 -2.37
C GLU A 348 -7.35 12.28 -3.01
N LEU A 349 -8.35 12.57 -2.18
CA LEU A 349 -9.67 13.03 -2.63
C LEU A 349 -9.92 14.43 -2.09
N ASP A 350 -10.06 15.40 -2.99
CA ASP A 350 -10.41 16.78 -2.67
C ASP A 350 -11.87 17.12 -2.98
N GLY A 351 -12.26 18.39 -2.90
CA GLY A 351 -13.64 18.80 -3.15
C GLY A 351 -14.65 18.41 -2.06
N LEU A 352 -14.20 18.10 -0.84
CA LEU A 352 -15.04 17.67 0.28
C LEU A 352 -15.34 18.82 1.24
N ASP A 353 -16.58 18.95 1.70
CA ASP A 353 -16.95 19.88 2.78
C ASP A 353 -16.47 19.35 4.13
N ALA A 354 -16.33 20.24 5.11
CA ALA A 354 -15.98 19.88 6.49
C ALA A 354 -17.14 19.19 7.26
N ASP A 355 -18.03 18.50 6.55
CA ASP A 355 -19.12 17.71 7.14
C ASP A 355 -18.59 16.34 7.59
N PRO A 356 -18.67 15.98 8.89
CA PRO A 356 -18.13 14.72 9.39
C PRO A 356 -18.70 13.47 8.71
N ALA A 357 -19.97 13.49 8.31
CA ALA A 357 -20.58 12.34 7.63
C ALA A 357 -20.03 12.16 6.22
N GLN A 358 -19.88 13.26 5.46
CA GLN A 358 -19.22 13.23 4.16
C GLN A 358 -17.75 12.79 4.28
N LEU A 359 -17.00 13.31 5.24
CA LEU A 359 -15.60 12.93 5.45
C LEU A 359 -15.43 11.45 5.81
N GLN A 360 -16.35 10.88 6.61
CA GLN A 360 -16.35 9.45 6.89
C GLN A 360 -16.63 8.63 5.63
N ARG A 361 -17.66 8.98 4.84
CA ARG A 361 -17.97 8.31 3.56
C ARG A 361 -16.79 8.38 2.59
N ALA A 362 -16.14 9.53 2.50
CA ALA A 362 -14.95 9.73 1.67
C ALA A 362 -13.75 8.92 2.17
N SER A 363 -13.57 8.78 3.49
CA SER A 363 -12.53 7.93 4.07
C SER A 363 -12.77 6.46 3.75
N ASP A 364 -14.02 5.99 3.85
CA ASP A 364 -14.40 4.63 3.52
C ASP A 364 -14.25 4.33 2.00
N LEU A 365 -14.56 5.31 1.15
CA LEU A 365 -14.30 5.25 -0.29
C LEU A 365 -12.80 5.04 -0.57
N LEU A 366 -11.95 5.86 0.05
CA LEU A 366 -10.49 5.76 -0.10
C LEU A 366 -9.95 4.42 0.41
N ALA A 367 -10.50 3.88 1.50
CA ALA A 367 -10.12 2.56 2.01
C ALA A 367 -10.51 1.42 1.05
N GLY A 368 -11.71 1.49 0.44
CA GLY A 368 -12.12 0.55 -0.59
C GLY A 368 -11.25 0.64 -1.84
N LEU A 369 -10.99 1.86 -2.33
CA LEU A 369 -10.10 2.07 -3.48
C LEU A 369 -8.68 1.60 -3.22
N ALA A 370 -8.19 1.77 -1.99
CA ALA A 370 -6.92 1.21 -1.57
C ALA A 370 -6.91 -0.31 -1.66
N ALA A 371 -7.98 -0.99 -1.22
CA ALA A 371 -8.08 -2.45 -1.33
C ALA A 371 -8.05 -2.92 -2.80
N VAL A 372 -8.76 -2.23 -3.70
CA VAL A 372 -8.72 -2.48 -5.15
C VAL A 372 -7.31 -2.33 -5.70
N LEU A 373 -6.63 -1.22 -5.39
CA LEU A 373 -5.26 -0.99 -5.85
C LEU A 373 -4.27 -2.04 -5.35
N VAL A 374 -4.39 -2.47 -4.10
CA VAL A 374 -3.50 -3.49 -3.54
C VAL A 374 -3.71 -4.84 -4.25
N ALA A 375 -4.94 -5.15 -4.67
CA ALA A 375 -5.24 -6.35 -5.46
C ALA A 375 -4.68 -6.24 -6.89
N GLU A 376 -4.85 -5.09 -7.55
CA GLU A 376 -4.30 -4.83 -8.88
C GLU A 376 -2.76 -4.82 -8.90
N ALA A 377 -2.13 -4.42 -7.79
CA ALA A 377 -0.68 -4.38 -7.63
C ALA A 377 -0.05 -5.75 -7.33
N GLU A 378 -0.84 -6.84 -7.28
CA GLU A 378 -0.29 -8.17 -7.03
C GLU A 378 0.57 -8.62 -8.23
N VAL A 379 1.89 -8.71 -8.01
CA VAL A 379 2.82 -9.08 -9.07
C VAL A 379 2.77 -10.60 -9.36
N ASP A 380 2.72 -10.95 -10.63
CA ASP A 380 2.74 -12.33 -11.07
C ASP A 380 4.17 -12.93 -11.01
N GLU A 381 4.36 -14.14 -11.55
CA GLU A 381 5.66 -14.82 -11.55
C GLU A 381 6.72 -14.10 -12.41
N SER A 382 6.31 -13.23 -13.33
CA SER A 382 7.22 -12.45 -14.17
C SER A 382 7.83 -11.26 -13.42
N GLY A 383 7.14 -10.75 -12.38
CA GLY A 383 7.68 -9.81 -11.42
C GLY A 383 8.03 -8.43 -11.98
N PHE A 384 7.34 -7.99 -13.03
CA PHE A 384 7.47 -6.65 -13.61
C PHE A 384 6.45 -5.67 -13.01
N ALA A 385 6.82 -4.39 -12.96
CA ALA A 385 5.92 -3.32 -12.59
C ALA A 385 4.75 -3.27 -13.59
N VAL A 386 3.54 -3.39 -13.06
CA VAL A 386 2.30 -3.20 -13.81
C VAL A 386 1.88 -1.75 -13.63
N GLU A 387 1.32 -1.15 -14.66
CA GLU A 387 0.73 0.19 -14.57
C GLU A 387 -0.68 0.08 -14.01
N VAL A 388 -1.09 1.05 -13.17
CA VAL A 388 -2.47 1.13 -12.69
C VAL A 388 -3.42 1.20 -13.90
N PRO A 389 -4.51 0.41 -13.93
CA PRO A 389 -5.51 0.51 -14.97
C PRO A 389 -6.01 1.95 -15.15
N GLY A 390 -6.19 2.38 -16.40
CA GLY A 390 -6.66 3.73 -16.70
C GLY A 390 -8.05 4.05 -16.11
N ILE A 391 -8.85 3.04 -15.77
CA ILE A 391 -10.09 3.19 -15.01
C ILE A 391 -10.10 2.11 -13.94
N LEU A 392 -10.36 2.52 -12.70
CA LEU A 392 -10.59 1.63 -11.57
C LEU A 392 -12.08 1.58 -11.27
N GLU A 393 -12.61 0.37 -11.23
CA GLU A 393 -13.97 0.11 -10.76
C GLU A 393 -13.92 -0.16 -9.26
N LEU A 394 -14.80 0.48 -8.51
CA LEU A 394 -14.97 0.28 -7.08
C LEU A 394 -16.43 -0.06 -6.80
N ASP A 395 -16.68 -1.14 -6.10
CA ASP A 395 -18.01 -1.50 -5.64
C ASP A 395 -18.15 -1.37 -4.10
N ARG A 396 -19.37 -1.58 -3.62
CA ARG A 396 -19.65 -1.56 -2.18
C ARG A 396 -18.96 -2.70 -1.43
N ALA A 397 -18.81 -3.87 -2.03
CA ALA A 397 -18.18 -5.02 -1.39
C ALA A 397 -16.69 -4.77 -1.15
N ASP A 398 -16.02 -4.02 -2.02
CA ASP A 398 -14.63 -3.58 -1.82
C ASP A 398 -14.50 -2.70 -0.57
N ILE A 399 -15.44 -1.79 -0.35
CA ILE A 399 -15.48 -0.90 0.82
C ILE A 399 -15.77 -1.68 2.10
N GLU A 400 -16.76 -2.58 2.06
CA GLU A 400 -17.12 -3.43 3.20
C GLU A 400 -15.98 -4.41 3.55
N GLY A 401 -15.25 -4.89 2.53
CA GLY A 401 -14.12 -5.79 2.65
C GLY A 401 -12.81 -5.14 3.09
N ALA A 402 -12.71 -3.80 3.02
CA ALA A 402 -11.50 -3.05 3.36
C ALA A 402 -11.11 -3.13 4.85
N TYR A 403 -12.03 -3.53 5.74
CA TYR A 403 -11.81 -3.57 7.19
C TYR A 403 -12.01 -4.98 7.76
N SER A 404 -11.12 -5.42 8.67
CA SER A 404 -11.26 -6.71 9.39
C SER A 404 -12.03 -6.58 10.70
N ALA A 405 -11.82 -5.47 11.42
CA ALA A 405 -12.34 -5.27 12.77
C ALA A 405 -13.71 -4.61 12.79
N ARG A 406 -14.07 -3.91 11.71
CA ARG A 406 -15.38 -3.30 11.51
C ARG A 406 -16.12 -4.14 10.48
N SER A 407 -17.20 -4.78 10.89
CA SER A 407 -18.27 -5.12 9.96
C SER A 407 -18.89 -3.79 9.53
N LEU A 408 -18.24 -3.09 8.61
CA LEU A 408 -18.82 -1.95 7.95
C LEU A 408 -19.91 -2.52 7.06
N GLU A 409 -21.14 -2.58 7.58
CA GLU A 409 -22.31 -2.90 6.77
C GLU A 409 -22.85 -1.58 6.24
N LEU A 410 -22.67 -1.35 4.94
CA LEU A 410 -23.24 -0.16 4.33
C LEU A 410 -24.76 -0.37 4.25
N PRO A 411 -25.58 0.60 4.69
CA PRO A 411 -27.04 0.45 4.61
C PRO A 411 -27.45 0.29 3.15
N PRO A 412 -28.40 -0.62 2.82
CA PRO A 412 -28.86 -0.78 1.45
C PRO A 412 -29.35 0.56 0.92
N CYS A 413 -28.84 0.96 -0.25
CA CYS A 413 -29.24 2.21 -0.89
C CYS A 413 -30.21 1.93 -2.04
N GLU A 414 -31.44 2.38 -1.93
CA GLU A 414 -32.41 2.34 -3.01
C GLU A 414 -32.07 3.40 -4.08
N GLY A 415 -31.83 2.96 -5.32
CA GLY A 415 -31.56 3.85 -6.46
C GLY A 415 -30.08 4.23 -6.64
N CYS A 416 -29.18 3.74 -5.78
CA CYS A 416 -27.74 3.79 -6.00
C CYS A 416 -27.29 2.79 -7.08
N SER A 417 -26.23 3.12 -7.83
CA SER A 417 -25.52 2.12 -8.65
C SER A 417 -24.81 1.09 -7.78
N GLY A 418 -24.35 1.50 -6.59
CA GLY A 418 -23.53 0.67 -5.72
C GLY A 418 -22.09 0.48 -6.20
N SER A 419 -21.69 1.24 -7.21
CA SER A 419 -20.34 1.25 -7.77
C SER A 419 -19.97 2.64 -8.29
N ALA A 420 -18.67 2.88 -8.42
CA ALA A 420 -18.09 4.07 -9.01
C ALA A 420 -16.90 3.71 -9.91
N GLU A 421 -16.72 4.49 -10.96
CA GLU A 421 -15.52 4.45 -11.79
C GLU A 421 -14.66 5.68 -11.45
N VAL A 422 -13.37 5.45 -11.25
CA VAL A 422 -12.40 6.51 -10.95
C VAL A 422 -11.18 6.39 -11.85
N HIS A 423 -10.46 7.49 -11.97
CA HIS A 423 -9.15 7.55 -12.59
C HIS A 423 -8.18 8.22 -11.61
N LEU A 424 -6.90 7.89 -11.72
CA LEU A 424 -5.87 8.43 -10.85
C LEU A 424 -4.92 9.32 -11.65
N VAL A 425 -4.58 10.47 -11.07
CA VAL A 425 -3.64 11.42 -11.66
C VAL A 425 -2.59 11.77 -10.62
N GLU A 426 -1.32 11.56 -10.92
CA GLU A 426 -0.23 11.99 -10.05
C GLU A 426 -0.31 13.50 -9.81
N ARG A 427 -0.14 13.91 -8.55
CA ARG A 427 -0.08 15.33 -8.19
C ARG A 427 1.30 15.74 -7.71
N PRO A 428 1.65 17.03 -7.80
CA PRO A 428 2.89 17.54 -7.22
C PRO A 428 3.02 17.19 -5.73
N ALA A 429 4.25 16.86 -5.32
CA ALA A 429 4.58 16.55 -3.94
C ALA A 429 4.36 17.79 -3.04
N GLN A 430 3.86 17.54 -1.85
CA GLN A 430 3.58 18.54 -0.82
C GLN A 430 4.46 18.32 0.41
N PRO A 431 4.70 19.35 1.24
CA PRO A 431 5.60 19.25 2.38
C PRO A 431 5.21 18.19 3.42
N HIS A 432 3.92 17.84 3.48
CA HIS A 432 3.42 16.82 4.40
C HIS A 432 3.50 15.41 3.82
N ASP A 433 3.73 15.21 2.52
CA ASP A 433 3.73 13.88 1.90
C ASP A 433 4.89 13.02 2.40
N PRO A 434 4.77 11.69 2.36
CA PRO A 434 5.89 10.83 2.68
C PRO A 434 6.99 11.08 1.65
N ARG A 435 8.22 11.35 2.10
CA ARG A 435 9.34 11.70 1.22
C ARG A 435 9.56 10.62 0.15
N GLY A 436 9.61 11.03 -1.12
CA GLY A 436 9.83 10.12 -2.25
C GLY A 436 8.69 9.12 -2.45
N HIS A 437 7.49 9.38 -1.93
CA HIS A 437 6.29 8.60 -2.25
C HIS A 437 5.37 9.42 -3.14
N VAL A 438 4.84 8.77 -4.17
CA VAL A 438 3.86 9.38 -5.08
C VAL A 438 2.51 9.45 -4.37
N VAL A 439 1.82 10.58 -4.57
CA VAL A 439 0.42 10.75 -4.18
C VAL A 439 -0.40 11.04 -5.44
N ALA A 440 -1.47 10.29 -5.63
CA ALA A 440 -2.37 10.42 -6.77
C ALA A 440 -3.72 10.99 -6.36
N ARG A 441 -4.21 11.97 -7.11
CA ARG A 441 -5.56 12.49 -6.99
C ARG A 441 -6.57 11.52 -7.61
N VAL A 442 -7.64 11.27 -6.88
CA VAL A 442 -8.79 10.49 -7.33
C VAL A 442 -9.72 11.42 -8.11
N VAL A 443 -9.86 11.18 -9.41
CA VAL A 443 -10.66 12.02 -10.33
C VAL A 443 -11.65 11.17 -11.13
N ALA A 444 -12.55 11.83 -11.86
CA ALA A 444 -13.42 11.15 -12.80
C ALA A 444 -12.63 10.50 -13.94
N PRO A 445 -13.14 9.42 -14.56
CA PRO A 445 -12.59 8.88 -15.80
C PRO A 445 -12.33 9.98 -16.83
N ARG A 446 -11.26 9.86 -17.62
CA ARG A 446 -10.80 10.90 -18.56
C ARG A 446 -11.88 11.40 -19.52
N SER A 447 -12.78 10.50 -19.94
CA SER A 447 -13.94 10.83 -20.77
C SER A 447 -14.86 11.91 -20.14
N LEU A 448 -14.80 12.08 -18.82
CA LEU A 448 -15.53 13.09 -18.05
C LEU A 448 -14.62 14.21 -17.55
N SER A 449 -13.43 13.89 -17.03
CA SER A 449 -12.54 14.88 -16.42
C SER A 449 -11.86 15.81 -17.43
N ASP A 450 -11.66 15.37 -18.67
CA ASP A 450 -11.09 16.20 -19.75
C ASP A 450 -12.14 17.13 -20.39
N ALA A 451 -13.42 17.05 -19.98
CA ALA A 451 -14.49 17.86 -20.53
C ALA A 451 -14.44 19.31 -20.03
N GLN A 452 -14.70 20.28 -20.93
CA GLN A 452 -14.61 21.73 -20.66
C GLN A 452 -15.49 22.22 -19.49
N GLY A 453 -16.54 21.48 -19.13
CA GLY A 453 -17.46 21.81 -18.03
C GLY A 453 -17.33 20.90 -16.81
N TYR A 454 -16.23 20.17 -16.68
CA TYR A 454 -16.01 19.26 -15.55
C TYR A 454 -15.98 20.04 -14.24
N ASP A 455 -16.89 19.68 -13.33
CA ASP A 455 -16.95 20.17 -11.96
C ASP A 455 -16.58 19.01 -11.04
N HIS A 456 -15.36 19.08 -10.49
CA HIS A 456 -14.81 18.05 -9.62
C HIS A 456 -15.64 17.90 -8.34
N VAL A 457 -16.01 19.00 -7.69
CA VAL A 457 -16.79 18.99 -6.44
C VAL A 457 -18.14 18.33 -6.66
N ALA A 458 -18.84 18.72 -7.73
CA ALA A 458 -20.11 18.10 -8.08
C ALA A 458 -19.94 16.62 -8.45
N TRP A 459 -18.83 16.23 -9.06
CA TRP A 459 -18.52 14.82 -9.34
C TRP A 459 -18.29 14.03 -8.05
N VAL A 460 -17.46 14.51 -7.12
CA VAL A 460 -17.22 13.85 -5.82
C VAL A 460 -18.53 13.62 -5.08
N GLY A 461 -19.40 14.64 -5.02
CA GLY A 461 -20.72 14.51 -4.41
C GLY A 461 -21.58 13.42 -5.07
N ARG A 462 -21.59 13.34 -6.41
CA ARG A 462 -22.31 12.28 -7.14
C ARG A 462 -21.71 10.89 -6.91
N THR A 463 -20.39 10.78 -6.88
CA THR A 463 -19.68 9.51 -6.63
C THR A 463 -19.97 8.97 -5.25
N LEU A 464 -19.90 9.81 -4.21
CA LEU A 464 -20.29 9.41 -2.86
C LEU A 464 -21.78 9.02 -2.80
N ALA A 465 -22.65 9.79 -3.45
CA ALA A 465 -24.07 9.48 -3.49
C ALA A 465 -24.38 8.16 -4.25
N ALA A 466 -23.61 7.82 -5.27
CA ALA A 466 -23.77 6.59 -6.04
C ALA A 466 -23.47 5.32 -5.23
N ILE A 467 -22.63 5.41 -4.20
CA ILE A 467 -22.25 4.29 -3.34
C ILE A 467 -23.09 4.27 -2.05
N TYR A 468 -23.15 5.41 -1.36
CA TYR A 468 -23.71 5.54 -0.01
C TYR A 468 -25.16 6.02 0.02
N GLY A 469 -25.68 6.50 -1.11
CA GLY A 469 -26.94 7.23 -1.17
C GLY A 469 -26.79 8.72 -0.89
N PRO A 470 -27.89 9.48 -1.04
CA PRO A 470 -27.88 10.93 -0.95
C PRO A 470 -27.40 11.51 0.40
#